data_AF-A0A965Q6R0-F1
#
_entry.id   AF-A0A965Q6R0-F1
#
_cell.length_a   1.000
_cell.length_b   1.000
_cell.length_c   1.000
_cell.angle_alpha   90.00
_cell.angle_beta   90.00
_cell.angle_gamma   90.00
#
_symmetry.space_group_name_H-M   'P 1'
#
loop_
_entity.id
_entity.type
_entity.pdbx_description
1 polymer ?
#
loop_
_entity_poly.entity_id
_entity_poly.type
_entity_poly.pdbx_seq_one_letter_code
_entity_poly.pdbx_strand_id
1 'polypeptide(L)'
;MKTLRLILGDQLNPNHSWFKNVDDEIYYVLMEVIQETNYVLHHAQKILAIFAAMRDFKEFLTKNNHQVIYIKINDESNQQSFKSNLNTLIKLLHIKKFEYQEPDESRLDKELEVFCSEIYIPSARVSSEHFYTSRDEVKEVFKDKKQWLMESFYRYMRKKHQILMKDINEPIGAKWNFDNENRKAWKGTPKTFKDSRPIHDHSVLWNEICKAQIKSFGEHNASQFRWPLNRKEALKHLDFFVKNILVYFGDYQDAMHKDESKMFHSLISFALNTKMISPHEVILKVESSYRDNQISINTAEGFIRQ
;
A
#
# COMPACT_ATOMS: atom_id res chain seq x y z
N MET A 1 -21.40 -1.37 21.43
CA MET A 1 -22.30 -1.28 20.26
C MET A 1 -21.64 -2.06 19.14
N LYS A 2 -22.18 -3.25 18.84
CA LYS A 2 -21.58 -4.16 17.85
C LYS A 2 -21.33 -3.47 16.52
N THR A 3 -20.07 -3.34 16.15
CA THR A 3 -19.60 -2.62 14.96
C THR A 3 -18.86 -3.58 14.05
N LEU A 4 -19.19 -3.57 12.76
CA LEU A 4 -18.47 -4.32 11.73
C LEU A 4 -17.59 -3.37 10.92
N ARG A 5 -16.28 -3.61 10.93
CA ARG A 5 -15.26 -2.83 10.21
C ARG A 5 -14.73 -3.61 9.03
N LEU A 6 -15.01 -3.15 7.81
CA LEU A 6 -14.43 -3.71 6.59
C LEU A 6 -12.99 -3.24 6.42
N ILE A 7 -12.08 -4.18 6.15
CA ILE A 7 -10.70 -3.92 5.73
C ILE A 7 -10.52 -4.52 4.33
N LEU A 8 -10.13 -3.68 3.37
CA LEU A 8 -9.86 -4.08 1.98
C LEU A 8 -8.45 -4.67 1.82
N GLY A 9 -8.22 -5.38 0.72
CA GLY A 9 -6.95 -6.08 0.46
C GLY A 9 -5.73 -5.16 0.30
N ASP A 10 -5.95 -3.87 0.09
CA ASP A 10 -4.94 -2.82 0.00
C ASP A 10 -4.86 -1.96 1.28
N GLN A 11 -5.58 -2.33 2.35
CA GLN A 11 -5.67 -1.57 3.61
C GLN A 11 -4.98 -2.26 4.78
N LEU A 12 -3.85 -2.91 4.53
CA LEU A 12 -3.12 -3.76 5.48
C LEU A 12 -2.16 -2.96 6.36
N ASN A 13 -2.66 -1.87 6.93
CA ASN A 13 -1.92 -0.94 7.79
C ASN A 13 -2.04 -1.34 9.27
N PRO A 14 -1.03 -1.98 9.89
CA PRO A 14 -1.09 -2.36 11.30
C PRO A 14 -1.07 -1.16 12.27
N ASN A 15 -0.70 0.03 11.79
CA ASN A 15 -0.62 1.24 12.60
C ASN A 15 -1.88 2.11 12.53
N HIS A 16 -2.90 1.68 11.77
CA HIS A 16 -4.15 2.42 11.65
C HIS A 16 -4.83 2.59 13.02
N SER A 17 -5.41 3.76 13.29
CA SER A 17 -6.00 4.11 14.59
C SER A 17 -7.04 3.12 15.11
N TRP A 18 -7.72 2.41 14.21
CA TRP A 18 -8.63 1.32 14.56
C TRP A 18 -8.02 0.23 15.43
N PHE A 19 -6.72 -0.02 15.34
CA PHE A 19 -6.06 -1.13 16.03
C PHE A 19 -5.35 -0.69 17.32
N LYS A 20 -5.49 0.58 17.73
CA LYS A 20 -4.86 1.10 18.96
C LYS A 20 -5.44 0.49 20.23
N ASN A 21 -6.72 0.13 20.22
CA ASN A 21 -7.42 -0.45 21.35
C ASN A 21 -8.17 -1.71 20.91
N VAL A 22 -8.26 -2.69 21.81
CA VAL A 22 -9.10 -3.88 21.64
C VAL A 22 -10.47 -3.61 22.25
N ASP A 23 -11.53 -3.95 21.52
CA ASP A 23 -12.92 -3.81 21.93
C ASP A 23 -13.70 -5.03 21.46
N ASP A 24 -14.35 -5.72 22.40
CA ASP A 24 -15.09 -6.94 22.13
C ASP A 24 -16.41 -6.72 21.35
N GLU A 25 -16.81 -5.47 21.19
CA GLU A 25 -17.95 -5.09 20.36
C GLU A 25 -17.53 -4.79 18.91
N ILE A 26 -16.26 -4.91 18.55
CA ILE A 26 -15.75 -4.57 17.22
C ILE A 26 -15.27 -5.81 16.48
N TYR A 27 -15.93 -6.11 15.37
CA TYR A 27 -15.56 -7.16 14.42
C TYR A 27 -14.85 -6.54 13.23
N TYR A 28 -13.64 -7.00 12.93
CA TYR A 28 -12.93 -6.68 11.69
C TYR A 28 -13.20 -7.76 10.66
N VAL A 29 -13.57 -7.40 9.45
CA VAL A 29 -13.81 -8.36 8.36
C VAL A 29 -12.87 -8.12 7.19
N LEU A 30 -12.23 -9.21 6.76
CA LEU A 30 -11.52 -9.32 5.50
C LEU A 30 -12.17 -10.44 4.67
N MET A 31 -12.26 -10.25 3.36
CA MET A 31 -12.82 -11.27 2.48
C MET A 31 -12.14 -11.31 1.11
N GLU A 32 -11.79 -12.51 0.69
CA GLU A 32 -11.33 -12.80 -0.67
C GLU A 32 -12.58 -13.02 -1.53
N VAL A 33 -12.83 -12.18 -2.55
CA VAL A 33 -14.05 -12.26 -3.37
C VAL A 33 -13.72 -12.22 -4.86
N ILE A 34 -14.41 -13.06 -5.65
CA ILE A 34 -14.23 -13.12 -7.11
C ILE A 34 -14.49 -11.75 -7.79
N GLN A 35 -15.43 -10.97 -7.26
CA GLN A 35 -15.73 -9.62 -7.75
C GLN A 35 -14.46 -8.75 -7.89
N GLU A 36 -13.57 -8.82 -6.91
CA GLU A 36 -12.34 -8.01 -6.87
C GLU A 36 -11.16 -8.66 -7.60
N THR A 37 -11.35 -9.84 -8.19
CA THR A 37 -10.33 -10.50 -9.03
C THR A 37 -10.68 -10.52 -10.51
N ASN A 38 -11.92 -10.17 -10.87
CA ASN A 38 -12.45 -10.32 -12.23
C ASN A 38 -12.85 -9.00 -12.91
N TYR A 39 -12.82 -7.85 -12.22
CA TYR A 39 -13.17 -6.56 -12.83
C TYR A 39 -12.15 -6.13 -13.92
N VAL A 40 -10.91 -6.62 -13.81
CA VAL A 40 -9.90 -6.65 -14.88
C VAL A 40 -9.12 -7.97 -14.80
N LEU A 41 -8.38 -8.31 -15.86
CA LEU A 41 -7.50 -9.47 -15.83
C LEU A 41 -6.21 -9.13 -15.08
N HIS A 42 -6.05 -9.62 -13.85
CA HIS A 42 -4.87 -9.36 -13.03
C HIS A 42 -3.71 -10.35 -13.29
N HIS A 43 -2.49 -9.92 -13.01
CA HIS A 43 -1.33 -10.80 -13.01
C HIS A 43 -1.43 -11.80 -11.84
N ALA A 44 -1.05 -13.06 -12.05
CA ALA A 44 -1.15 -14.14 -11.07
C ALA A 44 -0.47 -13.80 -9.74
N GLN A 45 0.74 -13.22 -9.80
CA GLN A 45 1.45 -12.75 -8.59
C GLN A 45 0.71 -11.65 -7.83
N LYS A 46 -0.05 -10.77 -8.49
CA LYS A 46 -0.79 -9.70 -7.78
C LYS A 46 -1.88 -10.29 -6.90
N ILE A 47 -2.68 -11.22 -7.47
CA ILE A 47 -3.75 -11.91 -6.75
C ILE A 47 -3.15 -12.69 -5.58
N LEU A 48 -2.09 -13.47 -5.86
CA LEU A 48 -1.39 -14.25 -4.85
C LEU A 48 -0.80 -13.37 -3.73
N ALA A 49 -0.20 -12.23 -4.08
CA ALA A 49 0.41 -11.31 -3.11
C ALA A 49 -0.64 -10.72 -2.16
N ILE A 50 -1.76 -10.24 -2.70
CA ILE A 50 -2.81 -9.60 -1.91
C ILE A 50 -3.45 -10.62 -0.98
N PHE A 51 -3.82 -11.82 -1.47
CA PHE A 51 -4.44 -12.84 -0.61
C PHE A 51 -3.47 -13.34 0.47
N ALA A 52 -2.20 -13.56 0.12
CA ALA A 52 -1.19 -13.96 1.11
C ALA A 52 -1.01 -12.90 2.20
N ALA A 53 -0.92 -11.62 1.81
CA ALA A 53 -0.80 -10.50 2.74
C ALA A 53 -2.05 -10.30 3.60
N MET A 54 -3.25 -10.46 3.05
CA MET A 54 -4.52 -10.40 3.80
C MET A 54 -4.58 -11.49 4.87
N ARG A 55 -4.16 -12.73 4.54
CA ARG A 55 -4.11 -13.83 5.50
C ARG A 55 -3.11 -13.56 6.61
N ASP A 56 -1.91 -13.05 6.29
CA ASP A 56 -0.92 -12.66 7.30
C ASP A 56 -1.44 -11.52 8.19
N PHE A 57 -2.10 -10.52 7.59
CA PHE A 57 -2.69 -9.40 8.34
C PHE A 57 -3.81 -9.84 9.28
N LYS A 58 -4.64 -10.80 8.87
CA LYS A 58 -5.61 -11.44 9.76
C LYS A 58 -4.92 -12.10 10.95
N GLU A 59 -3.85 -12.87 10.71
CA GLU A 59 -3.10 -13.50 11.81
C GLU A 59 -2.47 -12.46 12.73
N PHE A 60 -1.97 -11.34 12.20
CA PHE A 60 -1.51 -10.21 13.00
C PHE A 60 -2.62 -9.66 13.90
N LEU A 61 -3.81 -9.37 13.36
CA LEU A 61 -4.93 -8.84 14.14
C LEU A 61 -5.42 -9.83 15.20
N THR A 62 -5.53 -11.13 14.86
CA THR A 62 -5.92 -12.18 15.81
C THR A 62 -4.90 -12.32 16.95
N LYS A 63 -3.59 -12.28 16.67
CA LYS A 63 -2.54 -12.31 17.69
C LYS A 63 -2.55 -11.10 18.63
N ASN A 64 -3.11 -9.98 18.18
CA ASN A 64 -3.33 -8.77 18.97
C ASN A 64 -4.73 -8.73 19.62
N ASN A 65 -5.41 -9.88 19.72
CA ASN A 65 -6.71 -10.06 20.38
C ASN A 65 -7.89 -9.31 19.74
N HIS A 66 -7.78 -8.84 18.49
CA HIS A 66 -8.92 -8.31 17.78
C HIS A 66 -9.86 -9.43 17.32
N GLN A 67 -11.17 -9.17 17.30
CA GLN A 67 -12.14 -10.10 16.72
C GLN A 67 -12.12 -9.98 15.20
N VAL A 68 -11.60 -11.01 14.53
CA VAL A 68 -11.42 -11.00 13.08
C VAL A 68 -12.26 -12.09 12.43
N ILE A 69 -13.01 -11.69 11.42
CA ILE A 69 -13.77 -12.55 10.52
C ILE A 69 -13.02 -12.56 9.19
N TYR A 70 -12.62 -13.75 8.74
CA TYR A 70 -11.94 -13.92 7.46
C TYR A 70 -12.75 -14.85 6.58
N ILE A 71 -13.17 -14.38 5.41
CA ILE A 71 -13.87 -15.19 4.42
C ILE A 71 -12.88 -15.51 3.30
N LYS A 72 -12.48 -16.78 3.18
CA LYS A 72 -11.59 -17.24 2.11
C LYS A 72 -12.36 -17.40 0.80
N ILE A 73 -11.61 -17.40 -0.29
CA ILE A 73 -12.17 -17.45 -1.64
C ILE A 73 -13.05 -18.69 -1.89
N ASN A 74 -12.70 -19.83 -1.27
CA ASN A 74 -13.42 -21.10 -1.43
C ASN A 74 -14.31 -21.47 -0.25
N ASP A 75 -14.53 -20.57 0.73
CA ASP A 75 -15.45 -20.87 1.82
C ASP A 75 -16.87 -21.02 1.26
N GLU A 76 -17.58 -22.09 1.65
CA GLU A 76 -18.94 -22.36 1.15
C GLU A 76 -19.93 -21.22 1.47
N SER A 77 -19.69 -20.50 2.57
CA SER A 77 -20.49 -19.34 2.96
C SER A 77 -20.18 -18.07 2.16
N ASN A 78 -19.08 -18.05 1.39
CA ASN A 78 -18.64 -16.86 0.66
C ASN A 78 -19.58 -16.58 -0.52
N GLN A 79 -20.30 -15.45 -0.44
CA GLN A 79 -21.23 -14.97 -1.46
C GLN A 79 -20.54 -14.24 -2.63
N GLN A 80 -19.20 -14.24 -2.65
CA GLN A 80 -18.35 -13.71 -3.73
C GLN A 80 -18.55 -12.22 -4.08
N SER A 81 -19.15 -11.46 -3.16
CA SER A 81 -19.31 -10.01 -3.25
C SER A 81 -19.31 -9.39 -1.86
N PHE A 82 -18.83 -8.14 -1.76
CA PHE A 82 -18.82 -7.42 -0.48
C PHE A 82 -20.24 -7.25 0.06
N LYS A 83 -21.16 -6.72 -0.75
CA LYS A 83 -22.56 -6.45 -0.36
C LYS A 83 -23.24 -7.68 0.24
N SER A 84 -23.16 -8.84 -0.40
CA SER A 84 -23.84 -10.04 0.09
C SER A 84 -23.20 -10.60 1.36
N ASN A 85 -21.87 -10.68 1.42
CA ASN A 85 -21.16 -11.14 2.63
C ASN A 85 -21.43 -10.21 3.83
N LEU A 86 -21.35 -8.90 3.63
CA LEU A 86 -21.60 -7.90 4.68
C LEU A 86 -23.05 -7.97 5.18
N ASN A 87 -24.04 -8.10 4.29
CA ASN A 87 -25.44 -8.28 4.69
C ASN A 87 -25.65 -9.54 5.55
N THR A 88 -25.01 -10.65 5.17
CA THR A 88 -25.05 -11.89 5.96
C THR A 88 -24.46 -11.69 7.36
N LEU A 89 -23.28 -11.06 7.45
CA LEU A 89 -22.63 -10.81 8.75
C LEU A 89 -23.42 -9.83 9.62
N ILE A 90 -23.96 -8.76 9.04
CA ILE A 90 -24.78 -7.77 9.75
C ILE A 90 -25.98 -8.45 10.43
N LYS A 91 -26.67 -9.34 9.71
CA LYS A 91 -27.82 -10.09 10.23
C LYS A 91 -27.39 -11.12 11.28
N LEU A 92 -26.39 -11.94 10.97
CA LEU A 92 -25.94 -13.05 11.80
C LEU A 92 -25.40 -12.58 13.16
N LEU A 93 -24.64 -11.48 13.18
CA LEU A 93 -23.98 -10.97 14.38
C LEU A 93 -24.77 -9.86 15.08
N HIS A 94 -25.94 -9.50 14.54
CA HIS A 94 -26.77 -8.39 15.00
C HIS A 94 -25.99 -7.07 15.10
N ILE A 95 -25.19 -6.78 14.07
CA ILE A 95 -24.38 -5.56 13.96
C ILE A 95 -25.29 -4.32 14.03
N LYS A 96 -24.81 -3.29 14.73
CA LYS A 96 -25.51 -2.02 14.96
C LYS A 96 -24.86 -0.83 14.26
N LYS A 97 -23.62 -0.96 13.80
CA LYS A 97 -22.91 0.04 13.00
C LYS A 97 -21.97 -0.62 12.00
N PHE A 98 -21.91 -0.07 10.79
CA PHE A 98 -20.94 -0.46 9.77
C PHE A 98 -19.87 0.62 9.60
N GLU A 99 -18.61 0.24 9.50
CA GLU A 99 -17.51 1.17 9.25
C GLU A 99 -16.58 0.62 8.16
N TYR A 100 -16.01 1.50 7.36
CA TYR A 100 -15.02 1.13 6.34
C TYR A 100 -13.99 2.25 6.17
N GLN A 101 -12.78 1.89 5.74
CA GLN A 101 -11.78 2.86 5.33
C GLN A 101 -12.04 3.26 3.88
N GLU A 102 -11.79 4.53 3.59
CA GLU A 102 -11.75 5.13 2.27
C GLU A 102 -11.07 4.24 1.21
N PRO A 103 -11.79 3.76 0.18
CA PRO A 103 -11.21 3.00 -0.92
C PRO A 103 -10.42 3.88 -1.88
N ASP A 104 -9.44 3.26 -2.56
CA ASP A 104 -8.56 3.93 -3.52
C ASP A 104 -9.06 3.80 -4.98
N GLU A 105 -10.19 3.11 -5.21
CA GLU A 105 -10.85 3.00 -6.52
C GLU A 105 -12.26 3.62 -6.51
N SER A 106 -12.57 4.49 -7.49
CA SER A 106 -13.89 5.14 -7.59
C SER A 106 -15.06 4.14 -7.75
N ARG A 107 -14.82 3.00 -8.41
CA ARG A 107 -15.82 1.92 -8.53
C ARG A 107 -16.25 1.44 -7.14
N LEU A 108 -15.28 1.08 -6.31
CA LEU A 108 -15.53 0.51 -4.98
C LEU A 108 -16.02 1.57 -3.99
N ASP A 109 -15.55 2.82 -4.12
CA ASP A 109 -16.07 3.96 -3.35
C ASP A 109 -17.58 4.14 -3.58
N LYS A 110 -18.02 4.17 -4.86
CA LYS A 110 -19.44 4.24 -5.21
C LYS A 110 -20.23 3.01 -4.74
N GLU A 111 -19.65 1.82 -4.87
CA GLU A 111 -20.31 0.58 -4.43
C GLU A 111 -20.58 0.58 -2.93
N LEU A 112 -19.60 0.99 -2.13
CA LEU A 112 -19.75 1.08 -0.67
C LEU A 112 -20.67 2.23 -0.26
N GLU A 113 -20.68 3.36 -0.97
CA GLU A 113 -21.66 4.44 -0.77
C GLU A 113 -23.08 3.95 -1.01
N VAL A 114 -23.33 3.22 -2.11
CA VAL A 114 -24.64 2.63 -2.40
C VAL A 114 -25.02 1.63 -1.31
N PHE A 115 -24.14 0.69 -0.97
CA PHE A 115 -24.37 -0.28 0.11
C PHE A 115 -24.73 0.42 1.43
N CYS A 116 -24.02 1.48 1.80
CA CYS A 116 -24.28 2.24 3.01
C CYS A 116 -25.64 2.93 3.03
N SER A 117 -26.20 3.30 1.87
CA SER A 117 -27.55 3.87 1.76
C SER A 117 -28.67 2.84 1.80
N GLU A 118 -28.37 1.57 1.52
CA GLU A 118 -29.33 0.47 1.52
C GLU A 118 -29.47 -0.23 2.88
N ILE A 119 -28.44 -0.19 3.74
CA ILE A 119 -28.49 -0.82 5.06
C ILE A 119 -29.28 0.04 6.07
N TYR A 120 -29.97 -0.62 6.99
CA TYR A 120 -30.82 0.03 8.01
C TYR A 120 -30.04 0.52 9.25
N ILE A 121 -28.74 0.25 9.31
CA ILE A 121 -27.86 0.64 10.42
C ILE A 121 -27.00 1.84 10.03
N PRO A 122 -26.59 2.70 10.99
CA PRO A 122 -25.65 3.76 10.70
C PRO A 122 -24.34 3.23 10.12
N SER A 123 -23.79 3.97 9.17
CA SER A 123 -22.49 3.71 8.56
C SER A 123 -21.54 4.88 8.73
N ALA A 124 -20.23 4.63 8.74
CA ALA A 124 -19.21 5.68 8.69
C ALA A 124 -18.02 5.29 7.82
N ARG A 125 -17.52 6.27 7.06
CA ARG A 125 -16.28 6.19 6.29
C ARG A 125 -15.17 6.91 7.05
N VAL A 126 -13.99 6.31 7.13
CA VAL A 126 -12.80 6.92 7.76
C VAL A 126 -11.61 6.94 6.81
N SER A 127 -10.63 7.81 7.07
CA SER A 127 -9.35 7.80 6.35
C SER A 127 -8.64 6.46 6.51
N SER A 128 -7.85 6.03 5.52
CA SER A 128 -6.90 4.91 5.64
C SER A 128 -5.58 5.29 6.35
N GLU A 129 -5.42 6.56 6.73
CA GLU A 129 -4.25 7.12 7.43
C GLU A 129 -2.92 6.89 6.70
N HIS A 130 -2.97 6.75 5.37
CA HIS A 130 -1.81 6.43 4.55
C HIS A 130 -1.27 7.62 3.74
N PHE A 131 -2.15 8.46 3.21
CA PHE A 131 -1.78 9.57 2.35
C PHE A 131 -1.38 10.81 3.16
N TYR A 132 -0.47 11.60 2.60
CA TYR A 132 -0.05 12.89 3.15
C TYR A 132 -1.09 14.02 3.00
N THR A 133 -2.15 13.74 2.24
CA THR A 133 -3.27 14.63 2.00
C THR A 133 -4.57 14.05 2.53
N SER A 134 -5.48 14.90 2.96
CA SER A 134 -6.89 14.49 3.06
C SER A 134 -7.48 14.28 1.67
N ARG A 135 -8.59 13.53 1.59
CA ARG A 135 -9.28 13.20 0.34
C ARG A 135 -9.57 14.42 -0.56
N ASP A 136 -10.00 15.53 0.02
CA ASP A 136 -10.37 16.74 -0.72
C ASP A 136 -9.25 17.78 -0.84
N GLU A 137 -8.05 17.51 -0.31
CA GLU A 137 -7.02 18.54 -0.21
C GLU A 137 -6.53 19.03 -1.58
N VAL A 138 -6.35 18.11 -2.54
CA VAL A 138 -5.92 18.44 -3.90
C VAL A 138 -6.93 19.37 -4.57
N LYS A 139 -8.23 19.15 -4.34
CA LYS A 139 -9.31 20.01 -4.85
C LYS A 139 -9.16 21.43 -4.30
N GLU A 140 -8.89 21.58 -3.01
CA GLU A 140 -8.70 22.91 -2.40
C GLU A 140 -7.41 23.60 -2.87
N VAL A 141 -6.31 22.86 -3.00
CA VAL A 141 -5.02 23.40 -3.50
C VAL A 141 -5.17 23.97 -4.92
N PHE A 142 -6.00 23.35 -5.76
CA PHE A 142 -6.14 23.71 -7.16
C PHE A 142 -7.45 24.45 -7.53
N LYS A 143 -8.32 24.74 -6.56
CA LYS A 143 -9.67 25.32 -6.77
C LYS A 143 -9.70 26.52 -7.73
N ASP A 144 -8.75 27.44 -7.58
CA ASP A 144 -8.66 28.68 -8.38
C ASP A 144 -7.51 28.67 -9.39
N LYS A 145 -6.89 27.49 -9.64
CA LYS A 145 -5.74 27.35 -10.54
C LYS A 145 -6.20 26.91 -11.92
N LYS A 146 -5.74 27.64 -12.94
CA LYS A 146 -5.98 27.29 -14.36
C LYS A 146 -5.22 26.05 -14.81
N GLN A 147 -4.13 25.68 -14.13
CA GLN A 147 -3.26 24.56 -14.49
C GLN A 147 -2.88 23.76 -13.25
N TRP A 148 -2.86 22.45 -13.42
CA TRP A 148 -2.54 21.49 -12.37
C TRP A 148 -1.15 20.92 -12.64
N LEU A 149 -0.14 21.50 -12.00
CA LEU A 149 1.26 21.11 -12.16
C LEU A 149 1.73 20.34 -10.93
N MET A 150 2.28 19.14 -11.15
CA MET A 150 2.84 18.30 -10.08
C MET A 150 3.90 19.07 -9.29
N GLU A 151 4.77 19.83 -9.96
CA GLU A 151 5.80 20.63 -9.27
C GLU A 151 5.19 21.63 -8.28
N SER A 152 4.08 22.28 -8.62
CA SER A 152 3.40 23.22 -7.71
C SER A 152 2.84 22.51 -6.49
N PHE A 153 2.25 21.33 -6.69
CA PHE A 153 1.75 20.49 -5.61
C PHE A 153 2.88 19.95 -4.72
N TYR A 154 3.96 19.45 -5.32
CA TYR A 154 5.13 18.94 -4.59
C TYR A 154 5.77 20.02 -3.70
N ARG A 155 5.95 21.24 -4.21
CA ARG A 155 6.42 22.38 -3.40
C ARG A 155 5.47 22.69 -2.25
N TYR A 156 4.16 22.62 -2.47
CA TYR A 156 3.15 22.76 -1.40
C TYR A 156 3.30 21.67 -0.34
N MET A 157 3.41 20.40 -0.75
CA MET A 157 3.56 19.26 0.16
C MET A 157 4.85 19.34 0.98
N ARG A 158 5.97 19.69 0.35
CA ARG A 158 7.24 19.88 1.04
C ARG A 158 7.20 20.97 2.10
N LYS A 159 6.56 22.11 1.82
CA LYS A 159 6.35 23.18 2.81
C LYS A 159 5.39 22.74 3.91
N LYS A 160 4.26 22.12 3.57
CA LYS A 160 3.27 21.67 4.56
C LYS A 160 3.89 20.69 5.57
N HIS A 161 4.71 19.76 5.08
CA HIS A 161 5.27 18.67 5.89
C HIS A 161 6.73 18.89 6.32
N GLN A 162 7.31 20.05 5.99
CA GLN A 162 8.68 20.44 6.32
C GLN A 162 9.76 19.42 5.86
N ILE A 163 9.51 18.73 4.75
CA ILE A 163 10.40 17.70 4.21
C ILE A 163 11.55 18.35 3.45
N LEU A 164 12.81 18.04 3.78
CA LEU A 164 14.03 18.60 3.17
C LEU A 164 14.08 20.15 3.19
N MET A 165 13.40 20.79 4.13
CA MET A 165 13.34 22.25 4.25
C MET A 165 14.44 22.76 5.18
N LYS A 166 15.05 23.90 4.85
CA LYS A 166 15.99 24.63 5.72
C LYS A 166 15.25 25.58 6.66
N ASP A 167 14.18 26.19 6.16
CA ASP A 167 13.22 27.03 6.91
C ASP A 167 11.84 26.90 6.24
N ILE A 168 10.80 27.51 6.81
CA ILE A 168 9.39 27.39 6.40
C ILE A 168 9.18 27.50 4.88
N ASN A 169 9.93 28.38 4.21
CA ASN A 169 9.79 28.64 2.77
C ASN A 169 11.06 28.36 1.93
N GLU A 170 12.15 27.89 2.54
CA GLU A 170 13.44 27.69 1.86
C GLU A 170 13.80 26.19 1.79
N PRO A 171 13.88 25.57 0.60
CA PRO A 171 14.33 24.18 0.47
C PRO A 171 15.84 24.07 0.74
N ILE A 172 16.28 22.95 1.31
CA ILE A 172 17.70 22.61 1.41
C ILE A 172 18.33 22.61 0.00
N GLY A 173 19.53 23.17 -0.13
CA GLY A 173 20.25 23.29 -1.39
C GLY A 173 19.71 24.37 -2.34
N ALA A 174 18.81 25.24 -1.88
CA ALA A 174 18.23 26.37 -2.62
C ALA A 174 17.52 25.99 -3.95
N LYS A 175 17.22 24.70 -4.14
CA LYS A 175 16.49 24.15 -5.29
C LYS A 175 15.36 23.25 -4.81
N TRP A 176 14.25 23.27 -5.55
CA TRP A 176 13.12 22.38 -5.27
C TRP A 176 13.27 21.01 -5.90
N ASN A 177 14.04 20.91 -7.00
CA ASN A 177 14.13 19.72 -7.83
C ASN A 177 15.57 19.58 -8.38
N PHE A 178 16.11 18.34 -8.34
CA PHE A 178 17.43 17.98 -8.85
C PHE A 178 17.39 16.97 -10.03
N ASP A 179 16.24 16.81 -10.72
CA ASP A 179 15.98 15.82 -11.78
C ASP A 179 17.06 15.73 -12.87
N ASN A 180 17.59 16.87 -13.31
CA ASN A 180 18.56 16.93 -14.41
C ASN A 180 19.89 16.23 -14.06
N GLU A 181 20.16 15.96 -12.78
CA GLU A 181 21.38 15.30 -12.31
C GLU A 181 21.27 13.76 -12.33
N ASN A 182 20.07 13.21 -12.59
CA ASN A 182 19.71 11.80 -12.40
C ASN A 182 19.66 10.93 -13.69
N ARG A 183 20.49 11.24 -14.69
CA ARG A 183 20.41 10.63 -16.04
C ARG A 183 21.68 9.93 -16.51
N LYS A 184 22.47 9.35 -15.60
CA LYS A 184 23.72 8.69 -15.99
C LYS A 184 23.44 7.33 -16.62
N ALA A 185 24.18 7.00 -17.68
CA ALA A 185 24.17 5.66 -18.25
C ALA A 185 24.89 4.68 -17.32
N TRP A 186 24.26 3.53 -17.04
CA TRP A 186 24.88 2.46 -16.27
C TRP A 186 25.72 1.54 -17.18
N LYS A 187 27.00 1.33 -16.84
CA LYS A 187 27.96 0.54 -17.63
C LYS A 187 28.35 -0.79 -16.97
N GLY A 188 27.46 -1.35 -16.13
CA GLY A 188 27.72 -2.58 -15.37
C GLY A 188 28.48 -2.37 -14.05
N THR A 189 28.78 -1.13 -13.68
CA THR A 189 29.40 -0.75 -12.39
C THR A 189 28.65 0.46 -11.83
N PRO A 190 28.27 0.46 -10.53
CA PRO A 190 28.47 -0.61 -9.55
C PRO A 190 27.64 -1.86 -9.89
N LYS A 191 28.02 -3.03 -9.34
CA LYS A 191 27.22 -4.25 -9.50
C LYS A 191 25.86 -4.06 -8.83
N THR A 192 24.82 -4.64 -9.43
CA THR A 192 23.51 -4.73 -8.80
C THR A 192 23.55 -5.73 -7.64
N PHE A 193 22.49 -5.70 -6.83
CA PHE A 193 22.34 -6.59 -5.69
C PHE A 193 21.48 -7.78 -6.05
N LYS A 194 21.89 -8.97 -5.59
CA LYS A 194 21.03 -10.16 -5.64
C LYS A 194 19.77 -9.92 -4.82
N ASP A 195 18.64 -10.45 -5.29
CA ASP A 195 17.38 -10.37 -4.57
C ASP A 195 17.44 -11.19 -3.26
N SER A 196 17.59 -10.47 -2.15
CA SER A 196 17.71 -11.01 -0.80
C SER A 196 16.37 -11.08 -0.07
N ARG A 197 15.25 -10.75 -0.74
CA ARG A 197 13.92 -10.86 -0.13
C ARG A 197 13.63 -12.31 0.26
N PRO A 198 12.89 -12.55 1.36
CA PRO A 198 12.47 -13.89 1.75
C PRO A 198 11.77 -14.62 0.60
N ILE A 199 11.84 -15.96 0.66
CA ILE A 199 11.11 -16.84 -0.25
C ILE A 199 9.99 -17.49 0.55
N HIS A 200 8.78 -17.39 0.03
CA HIS A 200 7.58 -18.01 0.58
C HIS A 200 7.06 -19.06 -0.38
N ASP A 201 6.50 -20.14 0.19
CA ASP A 201 5.75 -21.14 -0.58
C ASP A 201 4.25 -20.94 -0.34
N HIS A 202 3.59 -20.41 -1.37
CA HIS A 202 2.14 -20.23 -1.42
C HIS A 202 1.47 -21.17 -2.41
N SER A 203 2.06 -22.33 -2.71
CA SER A 203 1.48 -23.31 -3.65
C SER A 203 0.08 -23.78 -3.19
N VAL A 204 -0.14 -23.92 -1.89
CA VAL A 204 -1.47 -24.26 -1.33
C VAL A 204 -2.49 -23.15 -1.62
N LEU A 205 -2.13 -21.89 -1.35
CA LEU A 205 -2.99 -20.74 -1.64
C LEU A 205 -3.26 -20.61 -3.14
N TRP A 206 -2.25 -20.84 -3.98
CA TRP A 206 -2.42 -20.83 -5.42
C TRP A 206 -3.41 -21.90 -5.90
N ASN A 207 -3.34 -23.11 -5.35
CA ASN A 207 -4.31 -24.16 -5.63
C ASN A 207 -5.73 -23.78 -5.22
N GLU A 208 -5.89 -23.05 -4.11
CA GLU A 208 -7.19 -22.50 -3.70
C GLU A 208 -7.70 -21.48 -4.74
N ILE A 209 -6.86 -20.55 -5.19
CA ILE A 209 -7.21 -19.55 -6.22
C ILE A 209 -7.64 -20.25 -7.53
N CYS A 210 -6.93 -21.30 -7.94
CA CYS A 210 -7.29 -22.09 -9.12
C CYS A 210 -8.63 -22.82 -8.96
N LYS A 211 -8.91 -23.39 -7.78
CA LYS A 211 -10.21 -24.04 -7.50
C LYS A 211 -11.38 -23.06 -7.58
N ALA A 212 -11.16 -21.80 -7.20
CA ALA A 212 -12.14 -20.72 -7.36
C ALA A 212 -12.32 -20.25 -8.82
N GLN A 213 -11.61 -20.85 -9.78
CA GLN A 213 -11.65 -20.51 -11.21
C GLN A 213 -11.32 -19.03 -11.51
N ILE A 214 -10.51 -18.39 -10.66
CA ILE A 214 -10.06 -17.02 -10.88
C ILE A 214 -9.12 -16.98 -12.10
N LYS A 215 -9.42 -16.08 -13.03
CA LYS A 215 -8.60 -15.88 -14.23
C LYS A 215 -7.44 -14.95 -13.92
N SER A 216 -6.26 -15.27 -14.44
CA SER A 216 -5.07 -14.43 -14.32
C SER A 216 -4.11 -14.65 -15.49
N PHE A 217 -3.20 -13.70 -15.72
CA PHE A 217 -2.10 -13.86 -16.66
C PHE A 217 -0.73 -13.90 -15.96
N GLY A 218 0.30 -14.37 -16.67
CA GLY A 218 1.67 -14.40 -16.20
C GLY A 218 1.98 -15.51 -15.19
N GLU A 219 3.25 -15.65 -14.83
CA GLU A 219 3.74 -16.72 -13.97
C GLU A 219 3.50 -16.39 -12.48
N HIS A 220 2.83 -17.31 -11.77
CA HIS A 220 2.47 -17.14 -10.36
C HIS A 220 3.68 -17.25 -9.40
N ASN A 221 4.70 -18.05 -9.75
CA ASN A 221 5.89 -18.29 -8.92
C ASN A 221 5.59 -18.64 -7.46
N ALA A 222 4.52 -19.40 -7.22
CA ALA A 222 3.96 -19.61 -5.89
C ALA A 222 4.93 -20.31 -4.92
N SER A 223 5.76 -21.23 -5.40
CA SER A 223 6.76 -21.93 -4.58
C SER A 223 8.03 -21.12 -4.31
N GLN A 224 8.21 -19.98 -4.99
CA GLN A 224 9.39 -19.11 -4.92
C GLN A 224 8.98 -17.65 -4.76
N PHE A 225 7.94 -17.40 -3.97
CA PHE A 225 7.27 -16.11 -3.90
C PHE A 225 8.07 -15.11 -3.06
N ARG A 226 8.30 -13.88 -3.57
CA ARG A 226 9.23 -12.90 -2.94
C ARG A 226 8.61 -11.56 -2.56
N TRP A 227 7.31 -11.38 -2.78
CA TRP A 227 6.62 -10.17 -2.33
C TRP A 227 6.49 -10.19 -0.80
N PRO A 228 6.65 -9.04 -0.12
CA PRO A 228 6.54 -9.00 1.34
C PRO A 228 5.11 -9.33 1.75
N LEU A 229 4.95 -10.09 2.83
CA LEU A 229 3.63 -10.45 3.35
C LEU A 229 3.10 -9.46 4.38
N ASN A 230 4.02 -8.72 5.03
CA ASN A 230 3.68 -7.82 6.12
C ASN A 230 4.68 -6.70 6.29
N ARG A 231 4.33 -5.82 7.22
CA ARG A 231 5.13 -4.66 7.61
C ARG A 231 6.57 -5.00 7.99
N LYS A 232 6.80 -6.09 8.73
CA LYS A 232 8.15 -6.45 9.18
C LYS A 232 9.06 -6.75 7.98
N GLU A 233 8.56 -7.50 7.01
CA GLU A 233 9.29 -7.80 5.77
C GLU A 233 9.49 -6.57 4.90
N ALA A 234 8.44 -5.75 4.76
CA ALA A 234 8.50 -4.49 4.01
C ALA A 234 9.54 -3.52 4.59
N LEU A 235 9.59 -3.36 5.92
CA LEU A 235 10.61 -2.55 6.59
C LEU A 235 12.01 -3.14 6.39
N LYS A 236 12.20 -4.45 6.58
CA LYS A 236 13.51 -5.08 6.32
C LYS A 236 13.99 -4.83 4.89
N HIS A 237 13.09 -4.85 3.92
CA HIS A 237 13.40 -4.55 2.53
C HIS A 237 13.77 -3.08 2.31
N LEU A 238 13.00 -2.16 2.88
CA LEU A 238 13.28 -0.72 2.86
C LEU A 238 14.65 -0.41 3.49
N ASP A 239 14.97 -1.03 4.63
CA ASP A 239 16.24 -0.88 5.34
C ASP A 239 17.41 -1.32 4.47
N PHE A 240 17.26 -2.46 3.79
CA PHE A 240 18.26 -2.94 2.84
C PHE A 240 18.44 -1.98 1.66
N PHE A 241 17.33 -1.47 1.11
CA PHE A 241 17.37 -0.49 0.02
C PHE A 241 18.09 0.80 0.44
N VAL A 242 17.68 1.43 1.55
CA VAL A 242 18.28 2.68 2.04
C VAL A 242 19.78 2.50 2.32
N LYS A 243 20.16 1.39 2.94
CA LYS A 243 21.56 1.14 3.31
C LYS A 243 22.47 0.85 2.12
N ASN A 244 21.99 0.14 1.09
CA ASN A 244 22.89 -0.45 0.09
C ASN A 244 22.63 0.04 -1.35
N ILE A 245 21.40 0.44 -1.67
CA ILE A 245 20.96 0.69 -3.05
C ILE A 245 20.68 2.18 -3.28
N LEU A 246 20.07 2.86 -2.31
CA LEU A 246 19.58 4.24 -2.44
C LEU A 246 20.64 5.21 -2.96
N VAL A 247 21.90 5.06 -2.55
CA VAL A 247 23.03 5.89 -3.02
C VAL A 247 23.19 5.90 -4.55
N TYR A 248 22.71 4.87 -5.24
CA TYR A 248 22.77 4.73 -6.70
C TYR A 248 21.44 5.07 -7.40
N PHE A 249 20.37 5.34 -6.64
CA PHE A 249 19.03 5.55 -7.20
C PHE A 249 19.00 6.74 -8.16
N GLY A 250 19.49 7.90 -7.73
CA GLY A 250 19.45 9.12 -8.56
C GLY A 250 20.23 8.95 -9.85
N ASP A 251 21.48 8.48 -9.75
CA ASP A 251 22.37 8.33 -10.91
C ASP A 251 21.76 7.45 -12.03
N TYR A 252 21.05 6.37 -11.67
CA TYR A 252 20.60 5.34 -12.61
C TYR A 252 19.07 5.22 -12.67
N GLN A 253 18.33 6.26 -12.30
CA GLN A 253 16.87 6.27 -12.24
C GLN A 253 16.24 5.89 -13.59
N ASP A 254 16.82 6.37 -14.69
CA ASP A 254 16.35 6.15 -16.06
C ASP A 254 17.11 5.02 -16.79
N ALA A 255 18.06 4.37 -16.13
CA ALA A 255 18.90 3.36 -16.78
C ALA A 255 18.12 2.03 -16.94
N MET A 256 18.17 1.45 -18.14
CA MET A 256 17.62 0.12 -18.44
C MET A 256 18.73 -0.85 -18.85
N HIS A 257 18.64 -2.11 -18.43
CA HIS A 257 19.58 -3.14 -18.81
C HIS A 257 18.87 -4.49 -18.98
N LYS A 258 19.25 -5.25 -20.02
CA LYS A 258 18.58 -6.50 -20.42
C LYS A 258 18.64 -7.61 -19.35
N ASP A 259 19.74 -7.66 -18.59
CA ASP A 259 20.00 -8.71 -17.61
C ASP A 259 19.65 -8.27 -16.16
N GLU A 260 19.29 -7.00 -15.95
CA GLU A 260 19.11 -6.41 -14.62
C GLU A 260 17.74 -5.75 -14.50
N SER A 261 16.71 -6.57 -14.30
CA SER A 261 15.31 -6.10 -14.30
C SER A 261 14.92 -5.18 -13.13
N LYS A 262 15.77 -5.06 -12.11
CA LYS A 262 15.50 -4.30 -10.88
C LYS A 262 16.36 -3.04 -10.74
N MET A 263 17.50 -3.01 -11.43
CA MET A 263 18.48 -1.93 -11.34
C MET A 263 18.68 -1.47 -9.88
N PHE A 264 18.53 -0.18 -9.62
CA PHE A 264 18.68 0.43 -8.29
C PHE A 264 17.35 0.94 -7.73
N HIS A 265 16.24 0.29 -8.10
CA HIS A 265 14.91 0.64 -7.59
C HIS A 265 14.62 0.02 -6.22
N SER A 266 13.77 0.67 -5.45
CA SER A 266 13.39 0.26 -4.10
C SER A 266 12.52 -0.99 -4.04
N LEU A 267 11.72 -1.26 -5.08
CA LEU A 267 10.76 -2.38 -5.14
C LEU A 267 9.78 -2.43 -3.96
N ILE A 268 9.51 -1.28 -3.32
CA ILE A 268 8.59 -1.17 -2.18
C ILE A 268 7.15 -0.80 -2.58
N SER A 269 6.87 -0.60 -3.87
CA SER A 269 5.56 -0.13 -4.35
C SER A 269 4.41 -1.03 -3.92
N PHE A 270 4.59 -2.35 -3.93
CA PHE A 270 3.58 -3.29 -3.43
C PHE A 270 3.27 -3.05 -1.94
N ALA A 271 4.30 -2.86 -1.11
CA ALA A 271 4.14 -2.65 0.32
C ALA A 271 3.53 -1.28 0.65
N LEU A 272 3.85 -0.25 -0.14
CA LEU A 272 3.19 1.06 -0.06
C LEU A 272 1.72 0.95 -0.44
N ASN A 273 1.41 0.36 -1.60
CA ASN A 273 0.06 0.30 -2.13
C ASN A 273 -0.86 -0.64 -1.35
N THR A 274 -0.31 -1.56 -0.54
CA THR A 274 -1.08 -2.37 0.42
C THR A 274 -1.03 -1.81 1.85
N LYS A 275 -0.43 -0.62 2.02
CA LYS A 275 -0.35 0.15 3.27
C LYS A 275 0.40 -0.56 4.40
N MET A 276 1.22 -1.57 4.09
CA MET A 276 2.11 -2.25 5.07
C MET A 276 3.12 -1.29 5.68
N ILE A 277 3.63 -0.36 4.85
CA ILE A 277 4.48 0.77 5.24
C ILE A 277 3.86 2.05 4.68
N SER A 278 4.08 3.18 5.35
CA SER A 278 3.57 4.47 4.90
C SER A 278 4.61 5.25 4.09
N PRO A 279 4.18 6.14 3.17
CA PRO A 279 5.07 7.10 2.53
C PRO A 279 5.83 7.94 3.56
N HIS A 280 5.18 8.26 4.68
CA HIS A 280 5.79 9.05 5.75
C HIS A 280 7.05 8.39 6.33
N GLU A 281 6.96 7.09 6.63
CA GLU A 281 8.08 6.32 7.16
C GLU A 281 9.21 6.17 6.15
N VAL A 282 8.87 6.01 4.87
CA VAL A 282 9.84 5.93 3.77
C VAL A 282 10.60 7.25 3.63
N ILE A 283 9.87 8.38 3.59
CA ILE A 283 10.45 9.72 3.42
C ILE A 283 11.35 10.06 4.61
N LEU A 284 10.89 9.84 5.84
CA LEU A 284 11.71 10.11 7.03
C LEU A 284 13.01 9.30 7.01
N LYS A 285 12.97 8.05 6.56
CA LYS A 285 14.15 7.20 6.50
C LYS A 285 15.17 7.67 5.45
N VAL A 286 14.68 8.09 4.29
CA VAL A 286 15.52 8.66 3.22
C VAL A 286 16.11 10.00 3.65
N GLU A 287 15.30 10.86 4.26
CA GLU A 287 15.76 12.15 4.79
C GLU A 287 16.81 11.98 5.90
N SER A 288 16.65 11.00 6.79
CA SER A 288 17.67 10.66 7.80
C SER A 288 18.99 10.26 7.14
N SER A 289 18.95 9.40 6.12
CA SER A 289 20.16 8.97 5.39
C SER A 289 20.90 10.15 4.75
N TYR A 290 20.15 11.14 4.24
CA TYR A 290 20.74 12.41 3.77
C TYR A 290 21.37 13.22 4.90
N ARG A 291 20.66 13.42 6.02
CA ARG A 291 21.17 14.18 7.19
C ARG A 291 22.41 13.53 7.81
N ASP A 292 22.52 12.21 7.73
CA ASP A 292 23.68 11.43 8.15
C ASP A 292 24.81 11.42 7.11
N ASN A 293 24.71 12.22 6.04
CA ASN A 293 25.68 12.34 4.93
C ASN A 293 25.97 11.02 4.18
N GLN A 294 25.02 10.08 4.17
CA GLN A 294 25.19 8.80 3.47
C GLN A 294 24.84 8.88 1.98
N ILE A 295 23.98 9.84 1.62
CA ILE A 295 23.53 10.08 0.25
C ILE A 295 23.55 11.58 -0.05
N SER A 296 23.61 11.92 -1.33
CA SER A 296 23.53 13.30 -1.79
C SER A 296 22.10 13.84 -1.75
N ILE A 297 21.96 15.18 -1.73
CA ILE A 297 20.65 15.84 -1.76
C ILE A 297 19.86 15.50 -3.04
N ASN A 298 20.51 15.36 -4.20
CA ASN A 298 19.82 15.01 -5.45
C ASN A 298 19.22 13.59 -5.41
N THR A 299 19.89 12.67 -4.72
CA THR A 299 19.38 11.31 -4.51
C THR A 299 18.20 11.30 -3.56
N ALA A 300 18.33 11.98 -2.42
CA ALA A 300 17.26 12.06 -1.42
C ALA A 300 16.02 12.76 -1.97
N GLU A 301 16.19 13.94 -2.56
CA GLU A 301 15.10 14.71 -3.18
C GLU A 301 14.48 13.95 -4.35
N GLY A 302 15.31 13.37 -5.23
CA GLY A 302 14.82 12.62 -6.38
C GLY A 302 13.95 11.43 -6.01
N PHE A 303 14.31 10.71 -4.94
CA PHE A 303 13.53 9.58 -4.42
C PHE A 303 12.26 10.05 -3.69
N ILE A 304 12.35 11.05 -2.80
CA ILE A 304 11.21 11.59 -2.04
C ILE A 304 10.15 12.24 -2.96
N ARG A 305 10.57 12.76 -4.11
CA ARG A 305 9.68 13.35 -5.11
C ARG A 305 8.78 12.31 -5.80
N GLN A 306 9.19 11.03 -5.85
CA GLN A 306 8.38 9.94 -6.40
C GLN A 306 7.35 9.47 -5.39
#